data_AF-A0A1B7TGB0-F1
#
_entry.id   AF-A0A1B7TGB0-F1
#
_cell.length_a   1.000
_cell.length_b   1.000
_cell.length_c   1.000
_cell.angle_alpha   90.00
_cell.angle_beta   90.00
_cell.angle_gamma   90.00
#
_symmetry.space_group_name_H-M   'P 1'
#
loop_
_entity.id
_entity.type
_entity.pdbx_description
1 polymer ?
#
loop_
_entity_poly.entity_id
_entity_poly.type
_entity_poly.pdbx_seq_one_letter_code
_entity_poly.pdbx_strand_id
1 'polypeptide(L)'
;MFRRTGTFLQKEVSTANSYKTLKPVPKKGADFNNKKLDLLDYFGPISDKYNFKTLYGAPTIFNHEKSSHNSRGIIKALRKSPSGIYYNPAETSTFGLTFSEVIPKSFLADNDLNKKIYEQLPHNIENKLRDENDFKLAPTVYSKTEIFNLKHGIETDLSKISLTDKDIQDIVTKKEKHGLRRVAQEYKIPVSVVDYVAPIQQAKVAELAKTYAKIQKQWNNREEQGKIERTVRKEQVKHL
;
A
#
# COMPACT_ATOMS: atom_id res chain seq x y z
N MET A 1 -24.25 10.23 -25.29
CA MET A 1 -23.55 9.09 -24.66
C MET A 1 -22.05 9.19 -24.95
N PHE A 2 -21.22 9.57 -23.99
CA PHE A 2 -19.76 9.58 -24.15
C PHE A 2 -19.14 8.63 -23.12
N ARG A 3 -18.74 7.44 -23.57
CA ARG A 3 -17.90 6.53 -22.77
C ARG A 3 -16.47 7.05 -22.84
N ARG A 4 -15.97 7.65 -21.75
CA ARG A 4 -14.53 7.89 -21.58
C ARG A 4 -13.90 6.63 -21.01
N THR A 5 -13.43 5.76 -21.89
CA THR A 5 -12.46 4.71 -21.54
C THR A 5 -11.11 5.40 -21.30
N GLY A 6 -10.71 5.52 -20.04
CA GLY A 6 -9.35 5.90 -19.70
C GLY A 6 -8.42 4.76 -20.06
N THR A 7 -7.81 4.82 -21.23
CA THR A 7 -6.70 3.94 -21.61
C THR A 7 -5.48 4.33 -20.79
N PHE A 8 -5.20 3.55 -19.74
CA PHE A 8 -3.87 3.51 -19.14
C PHE A 8 -2.96 2.85 -20.18
N LEU A 9 -2.03 3.61 -20.74
CA LEU A 9 -0.90 3.06 -21.49
C LEU A 9 0.00 2.31 -20.50
N GLN A 10 -0.35 1.07 -20.21
CA GLN A 10 0.58 0.11 -19.61
C GLN A 10 1.53 -0.32 -20.73
N LYS A 11 2.81 -0.03 -20.55
CA LYS A 11 3.85 -0.65 -21.37
C LYS A 11 3.85 -2.13 -20.98
N GLU A 12 3.44 -3.00 -21.90
CA GLU A 12 3.48 -4.45 -21.69
C GLU A 12 4.94 -4.87 -21.47
N VAL A 13 5.31 -5.10 -20.21
CA VAL A 13 6.55 -5.78 -19.89
C VAL A 13 6.28 -7.27 -20.11
N SER A 14 6.55 -7.72 -21.33
CA SER A 14 6.74 -9.14 -21.59
C SER A 14 7.98 -9.60 -20.85
N THR A 15 7.80 -10.51 -19.88
CA THR A 15 8.70 -11.65 -19.66
C THR A 15 8.05 -12.59 -18.68
N ALA A 16 7.82 -13.81 -19.15
CA ALA A 16 7.63 -14.99 -18.35
C ALA A 16 8.84 -15.18 -17.42
N ASN A 17 8.75 -14.67 -16.20
CA ASN A 17 9.54 -15.15 -15.08
C ASN A 17 8.54 -15.48 -13.99
N SER A 18 8.35 -16.77 -13.73
CA SER A 18 7.53 -17.26 -12.62
C SER A 18 8.11 -16.69 -11.32
N TYR A 19 7.49 -15.64 -10.80
CA TYR A 19 7.94 -14.97 -9.59
C TYR A 19 7.86 -15.97 -8.44
N LYS A 20 9.01 -16.27 -7.82
CA LYS A 20 9.08 -16.91 -6.50
C LYS A 20 8.60 -15.90 -5.45
N THR A 21 7.31 -15.56 -5.46
CA THR A 21 6.63 -14.83 -4.38
C THR A 21 6.26 -15.78 -3.26
N LEU A 22 7.18 -16.65 -2.87
CA LEU A 22 6.87 -17.62 -1.84
C LEU A 22 7.17 -16.94 -0.50
N LYS A 23 6.10 -16.79 0.29
CA LYS A 23 6.22 -16.89 1.75
C LYS A 23 7.25 -17.98 2.06
N PRO A 24 7.99 -17.88 3.17
CA PRO A 24 9.00 -18.88 3.49
C PRO A 24 8.31 -20.25 3.66
N VAL A 25 8.28 -21.02 2.57
CA VAL A 25 7.61 -22.32 2.41
C VAL A 25 8.73 -23.35 2.45
N PRO A 26 8.55 -24.48 3.15
CA PRO A 26 9.54 -25.56 3.16
C PRO A 26 9.97 -25.90 1.73
N LYS A 27 11.28 -26.06 1.49
CA LYS A 27 11.88 -26.14 0.13
C LYS A 27 11.23 -27.19 -0.79
N LYS A 28 10.65 -28.27 -0.24
CA LYS A 28 9.92 -29.31 -1.00
C LYS A 28 8.46 -28.97 -1.33
N GLY A 29 7.86 -27.97 -0.68
CA GLY A 29 6.52 -27.46 -1.00
C GLY A 29 6.51 -26.43 -2.13
N ALA A 30 7.69 -25.92 -2.52
CA ALA A 30 7.83 -24.95 -3.62
C ALA A 30 7.54 -25.55 -5.02
N ASP A 31 7.55 -26.88 -5.13
CA ASP A 31 7.36 -27.61 -6.39
C ASP A 31 5.87 -27.83 -6.75
N PHE A 32 4.92 -27.29 -5.96
CA PHE A 32 3.45 -27.50 -6.11
C PHE A 32 3.03 -28.97 -6.24
N ASN A 33 3.89 -29.88 -5.81
CA ASN A 33 3.60 -31.30 -5.81
C ASN A 33 2.85 -31.61 -4.52
N ASN A 34 1.71 -32.30 -4.66
CA ASN A 34 0.81 -32.82 -3.62
C ASN A 34 1.46 -33.83 -2.63
N LYS A 35 2.77 -33.77 -2.44
CA LYS A 35 3.54 -34.67 -1.60
C LYS A 35 3.36 -34.27 -0.15
N LYS A 36 3.16 -35.29 0.69
CA LYS A 36 3.23 -35.16 2.13
C LYS A 36 4.65 -34.68 2.48
N LEU A 37 4.74 -33.56 3.20
CA LEU A 37 6.01 -33.06 3.71
C LEU A 37 6.39 -33.86 4.96
N ASP A 38 7.68 -34.20 5.06
CA ASP A 38 8.20 -34.76 6.29
C ASP A 38 8.43 -33.65 7.32
N LEU A 39 8.40 -33.99 8.60
CA LEU A 39 8.57 -33.01 9.67
C LEU A 39 9.89 -32.23 9.54
N LEU A 40 10.95 -32.90 9.08
CA LEU A 40 12.27 -32.29 8.87
C LEU A 40 12.26 -31.25 7.75
N ASP A 41 11.34 -31.35 6.77
CA ASP A 41 11.28 -30.41 5.65
C ASP A 41 10.85 -29.01 6.09
N TYR A 42 10.16 -28.91 7.24
CA TYR A 42 9.75 -27.64 7.84
C TYR A 42 10.90 -26.89 8.53
N PHE A 43 12.05 -27.54 8.79
CA PHE A 43 13.18 -26.91 9.46
C PHE A 43 14.21 -26.42 8.43
N GLY A 44 14.46 -25.12 8.46
CA GLY A 44 15.54 -24.47 7.73
C GLY A 44 16.92 -24.68 8.37
N PRO A 45 17.98 -24.16 7.72
CA PRO A 45 19.33 -24.20 8.27
C PRO A 45 19.39 -23.49 9.63
N ILE A 46 20.36 -23.88 10.47
CA ILE A 46 20.71 -23.13 11.67
C ILE A 46 21.28 -21.79 11.22
N SER A 47 20.83 -20.70 11.82
CA SER A 47 21.45 -19.41 11.59
C SER A 47 22.81 -19.36 12.28
N ASP A 48 23.89 -19.23 11.50
CA ASP A 48 25.28 -19.12 12.00
C ASP A 48 25.47 -17.98 13.02
N LYS A 49 24.60 -16.97 12.98
CA LYS A 49 24.70 -15.78 13.81
C LYS A 49 23.93 -15.88 15.13
N TYR A 50 22.90 -16.73 15.22
CA TYR A 50 21.96 -16.71 16.36
C TYR A 50 21.63 -18.08 16.94
N ASN A 51 22.24 -19.16 16.45
CA ASN A 51 22.10 -20.52 16.99
C ASN A 51 20.64 -21.04 17.11
N PHE A 52 19.70 -20.48 16.35
CA PHE A 52 18.35 -21.01 16.22
C PHE A 52 18.10 -21.55 14.81
N LYS A 53 17.16 -22.49 14.69
CA LYS A 53 16.68 -23.01 13.41
C LYS A 53 15.47 -22.21 12.95
N THR A 54 15.36 -21.96 11.65
CA THR A 54 14.12 -21.41 11.08
C THR A 54 13.07 -22.53 10.98
N LEU A 55 11.85 -22.27 11.44
CA LEU A 55 10.69 -23.14 11.23
C LEU A 55 9.78 -22.48 10.20
N TYR A 56 9.49 -23.16 9.10
CA TYR A 56 8.67 -22.63 8.03
C TYR A 56 7.19 -22.90 8.26
N GLY A 57 6.45 -21.88 8.66
CA GLY A 57 5.00 -21.96 8.82
C GLY A 57 4.54 -22.91 9.92
N ALA A 58 3.30 -23.40 9.82
CA ALA A 58 2.74 -24.36 10.77
C ALA A 58 3.02 -25.83 10.33
N PRO A 59 3.93 -26.56 11.00
CA PRO A 59 4.24 -27.94 10.63
C PRO A 59 3.03 -28.85 10.85
N THR A 60 2.78 -29.78 9.93
CA THR A 60 1.70 -30.77 10.04
C THR A 60 2.18 -32.14 9.59
N ILE A 61 1.72 -33.21 10.25
CA ILE A 61 2.01 -34.60 9.84
C ILE A 61 1.12 -35.09 8.69
N PHE A 62 0.15 -34.28 8.24
CA PHE A 62 -0.74 -34.58 7.13
C PHE A 62 -0.29 -33.87 5.85
N ASN A 63 -1.01 -34.09 4.74
CA ASN A 63 -0.75 -33.33 3.52
C ASN A 63 -1.09 -31.84 3.76
N HIS A 64 -0.10 -30.97 3.58
CA HIS A 64 -0.23 -29.54 3.89
C HIS A 64 -1.26 -28.83 2.99
N GLU A 65 -1.41 -29.24 1.73
CA GLU A 65 -2.35 -28.62 0.79
C GLU A 65 -3.80 -29.03 1.09
N LYS A 66 -4.00 -30.30 1.44
CA LYS A 66 -5.35 -30.88 1.64
C LYS A 66 -5.86 -30.82 3.07
N SER A 67 -5.01 -30.52 4.04
CA SER A 67 -5.35 -30.67 5.46
C SER A 67 -4.68 -29.63 6.36
N SER A 68 -4.33 -28.46 5.82
CA SER A 68 -3.78 -27.31 6.57
C SER A 68 -4.68 -26.87 7.73
N HIS A 69 -6.00 -26.95 7.57
CA HIS A 69 -6.98 -26.59 8.59
C HIS A 69 -7.13 -27.64 9.71
N ASN A 70 -6.48 -28.81 9.62
CA ASN A 70 -6.64 -29.88 10.62
C ASN A 70 -5.68 -29.72 11.80
N SER A 71 -6.20 -29.17 12.90
CA SER A 71 -5.43 -28.92 14.14
C SER A 71 -4.77 -30.17 14.73
N ARG A 72 -5.36 -31.37 14.56
CA ARG A 72 -4.77 -32.63 15.07
C ARG A 72 -3.42 -32.93 14.41
N GLY A 73 -3.27 -32.58 13.13
CA GLY A 73 -2.03 -32.76 12.39
C GLY A 73 -0.92 -31.85 12.91
N ILE A 74 -1.28 -30.59 13.17
CA ILE A 74 -0.37 -29.56 13.70
C ILE A 74 0.10 -29.94 15.12
N ILE A 75 -0.83 -30.27 16.02
CA ILE A 75 -0.51 -30.63 17.41
C ILE A 75 0.44 -31.84 17.45
N LYS A 76 0.20 -32.85 16.61
CA LYS A 76 1.06 -34.03 16.53
C LYS A 76 2.45 -33.70 15.97
N ALA A 77 2.55 -32.79 15.01
CA ALA A 77 3.82 -32.33 14.46
C ALA A 77 4.64 -31.54 15.49
N LEU A 78 4.00 -30.61 16.20
CA LEU A 78 4.64 -29.82 17.25
C LEU A 78 5.19 -30.71 18.38
N ARG A 79 4.46 -31.75 18.80
CA ARG A 79 4.94 -32.71 19.82
C ARG A 79 6.14 -33.56 19.36
N LYS A 80 6.28 -33.78 18.06
CA LYS A 80 7.39 -34.53 17.47
C LYS A 80 8.58 -33.64 17.11
N SER A 81 8.41 -32.33 17.18
CA SER A 81 9.46 -31.37 16.85
C SER A 81 10.54 -31.43 17.92
N PRO A 82 11.83 -31.38 17.56
CA PRO A 82 12.91 -31.37 18.55
C PRO A 82 12.74 -30.20 19.52
N SER A 83 13.12 -30.37 20.78
CA SER A 83 13.13 -29.25 21.72
C SER A 83 14.19 -28.23 21.32
N GLY A 84 13.85 -26.94 21.36
CA GLY A 84 14.77 -25.87 20.99
C GLY A 84 14.06 -24.54 20.75
N ILE A 85 14.87 -23.51 20.48
CA ILE A 85 14.39 -22.19 20.07
C ILE A 85 14.33 -22.16 18.54
N TYR A 86 13.18 -21.73 18.03
CA TYR A 86 12.92 -21.65 16.60
C TYR A 86 12.51 -20.24 16.21
N TYR A 87 13.02 -19.78 15.09
CA TYR A 87 12.51 -18.59 14.43
C TYR A 87 11.39 -18.99 13.47
N ASN A 88 10.15 -18.60 13.77
CA ASN A 88 8.97 -18.89 12.95
C ASN A 88 8.37 -17.58 12.43
N PRO A 89 8.60 -17.20 11.17
CA PRO A 89 8.01 -15.99 10.60
C PRO A 89 6.48 -16.10 10.55
N ALA A 90 5.78 -15.04 10.93
CA ALA A 90 4.32 -15.00 10.88
C ALA A 90 3.80 -15.20 9.44
N GLU A 91 2.78 -16.05 9.28
CA GLU A 91 2.14 -16.30 7.97
C GLU A 91 1.12 -15.21 7.57
N THR A 92 0.89 -14.23 8.46
CA THR A 92 -0.11 -13.18 8.35
C THR A 92 0.47 -11.88 7.79
N SER A 93 -0.41 -11.02 7.26
CA SER A 93 -0.05 -9.65 6.91
C SER A 93 0.29 -8.85 8.17
N THR A 94 1.19 -7.87 8.03
CA THR A 94 1.55 -6.91 9.09
C THR A 94 0.51 -5.80 9.27
N PHE A 95 -0.47 -5.70 8.36
CA PHE A 95 -1.51 -4.67 8.41
C PHE A 95 -2.37 -4.77 9.67
N GLY A 96 -2.49 -3.67 10.41
CA GLY A 96 -3.28 -3.58 11.64
C GLY A 96 -2.64 -4.23 12.88
N LEU A 97 -1.38 -4.71 12.79
CA LEU A 97 -0.67 -5.27 13.92
C LEU A 97 0.11 -4.20 14.69
N THR A 98 0.12 -4.30 16.01
CA THR A 98 0.79 -3.35 16.92
C THR A 98 1.89 -3.98 17.77
N PHE A 99 2.26 -5.23 17.48
CA PHE A 99 3.33 -5.94 18.20
C PHE A 99 4.70 -5.36 17.85
N SER A 100 5.61 -5.36 18.82
CA SER A 100 6.97 -4.80 18.70
C SER A 100 7.78 -5.38 17.54
N GLU A 101 7.54 -6.64 17.16
CA GLU A 101 8.24 -7.32 16.06
C GLU A 101 7.89 -6.77 14.68
N VAL A 102 6.73 -6.10 14.55
CA VAL A 102 6.18 -5.64 13.27
C VAL A 102 6.40 -4.13 13.06
N ILE A 103 6.69 -3.40 14.13
CA ILE A 103 6.91 -1.94 14.06
C ILE A 103 8.20 -1.66 13.27
N PRO A 104 8.15 -0.84 12.19
CA PRO A 104 9.34 -0.53 11.43
C PRO A 104 10.40 0.18 12.28
N LYS A 105 11.68 -0.11 12.02
CA LYS A 105 12.80 0.47 12.78
C LYS A 105 12.75 2.00 12.90
N SER A 106 12.27 2.70 11.87
CA SER A 106 12.15 4.17 11.85
C SER A 106 11.11 4.73 12.82
N PHE A 107 10.15 3.92 13.27
CA PHE A 107 9.12 4.30 14.23
C PHE A 107 9.52 3.99 15.69
N LEU A 108 10.61 3.25 15.89
CA LEU A 108 11.15 2.96 17.22
C LEU A 108 12.02 4.14 17.72
N ALA A 109 12.07 4.33 19.03
CA ALA A 109 12.97 5.31 19.65
C ALA A 109 14.44 4.92 19.48
N ASP A 110 15.37 5.87 19.48
CA ASP A 110 16.81 5.61 19.27
C ASP A 110 17.44 4.66 20.29
N ASN A 111 16.94 4.68 21.53
CA ASN A 111 17.41 3.81 22.61
C ASN A 111 16.63 2.49 22.74
N ASP A 112 15.73 2.18 21.80
CA ASP A 112 14.95 0.94 21.86
C ASP A 112 15.83 -0.29 21.56
N LEU A 113 15.83 -1.26 22.48
CA LEU A 113 16.55 -2.53 22.33
C LEU A 113 16.09 -3.30 21.07
N ASN A 114 14.82 -3.16 20.69
CA ASN A 114 14.23 -3.81 19.52
C ASN A 114 14.84 -3.30 18.21
N LYS A 115 15.44 -2.11 18.16
CA LYS A 115 16.14 -1.63 16.94
C LYS A 115 17.29 -2.54 16.54
N LYS A 116 18.03 -3.08 17.52
CA LYS A 116 19.13 -4.02 17.28
C LYS A 116 18.60 -5.37 16.82
N ILE A 117 17.49 -5.84 17.41
CA ILE A 117 16.86 -7.11 17.05
C ILE A 117 16.23 -7.03 15.65
N TYR A 118 15.64 -5.90 15.28
CA TYR A 118 14.96 -5.73 13.99
C TYR A 118 15.86 -6.04 12.79
N GLU A 119 17.10 -5.54 12.78
CA GLU A 119 18.07 -5.80 11.69
C GLU A 119 18.59 -7.24 11.68
N GLN A 120 18.38 -7.96 12.77
CA GLN A 120 18.89 -9.30 13.00
C GLN A 120 17.91 -10.38 12.56
N LEU A 121 16.61 -10.06 12.47
CA LEU A 121 15.57 -11.02 12.13
C LEU A 121 15.65 -11.43 10.65
N PRO A 122 15.65 -12.74 10.32
CA PRO A 122 15.81 -13.21 8.94
C PRO A 122 14.79 -12.62 7.94
N HIS A 123 13.51 -12.52 8.32
CA HIS A 123 12.49 -11.92 7.45
C HIS A 123 12.76 -10.44 7.12
N ASN A 124 13.38 -9.65 8.00
CA ASN A 124 13.67 -8.25 7.70
C ASN A 124 14.84 -8.12 6.71
N ILE A 125 15.80 -9.05 6.76
CA ILE A 125 16.89 -9.14 5.78
C ILE A 125 16.32 -9.55 4.43
N GLU A 126 15.49 -10.59 4.40
CA GLU A 126 14.81 -11.07 3.18
C GLU A 126 13.86 -10.00 2.62
N ASN A 127 13.07 -9.33 3.47
CA ASN A 127 12.18 -8.25 3.08
C ASN A 127 12.97 -7.06 2.54
N LYS A 128 14.13 -6.71 3.10
CA LYS A 128 14.96 -5.63 2.55
C LYS A 128 15.47 -5.96 1.14
N LEU A 129 15.98 -7.18 0.94
CA LEU A 129 16.42 -7.65 -0.38
C LEU A 129 15.25 -7.73 -1.36
N ARG A 130 14.08 -8.14 -0.88
CA ARG A 130 12.84 -8.19 -1.67
C ARG A 130 12.38 -6.80 -2.03
N ASP A 131 12.28 -5.88 -1.08
CA ASP A 131 11.91 -4.49 -1.28
C ASP A 131 12.82 -3.85 -2.31
N GLU A 132 14.14 -4.04 -2.23
CA GLU A 132 15.08 -3.52 -3.25
C GLU A 132 14.80 -4.03 -4.67
N ASN A 133 14.30 -5.27 -4.81
CA ASN A 133 13.92 -5.84 -6.11
C ASN A 133 12.51 -5.40 -6.53
N ASP A 134 11.56 -5.42 -5.59
CA ASP A 134 10.18 -5.01 -5.79
C ASP A 134 10.13 -3.51 -6.14
N PHE A 135 10.94 -2.64 -5.54
CA PHE A 135 11.06 -1.22 -5.90
C PHE A 135 11.65 -1.00 -7.30
N LYS A 136 12.56 -1.86 -7.76
CA LYS A 136 13.11 -1.77 -9.14
C LYS A 136 12.08 -2.18 -10.19
N LEU A 137 11.22 -3.14 -9.87
CA LEU A 137 10.23 -3.71 -10.77
C LEU A 137 8.87 -3.04 -10.67
N ALA A 138 8.56 -2.44 -9.53
CA ALA A 138 7.30 -1.76 -9.30
C ALA A 138 7.18 -0.58 -10.26
N PRO A 139 5.99 -0.38 -10.87
CA PRO A 139 5.75 0.85 -11.60
C PRO A 139 5.94 2.00 -10.63
N THR A 140 6.74 2.99 -11.03
CA THR A 140 6.97 4.19 -10.22
C THR A 140 5.62 4.86 -9.96
N VAL A 141 5.11 4.73 -8.75
CA VAL A 141 3.88 5.42 -8.34
C VAL A 141 4.29 6.84 -7.98
N TYR A 142 4.25 7.71 -8.97
CA TYR A 142 4.42 9.13 -8.73
C TYR A 142 3.30 9.64 -7.83
N SER A 143 3.65 10.44 -6.84
CA SER A 143 2.67 11.19 -6.08
C SER A 143 1.86 12.10 -7.02
N LYS A 144 0.63 12.45 -6.65
CA LYS A 144 -0.21 13.36 -7.47
C LYS A 144 0.51 14.69 -7.74
N THR A 145 1.35 15.12 -6.81
CA THR A 145 2.22 16.29 -6.91
C THR A 145 3.34 16.08 -7.93
N GLU A 146 4.07 14.96 -7.90
CA GLU A 146 5.12 14.66 -8.90
C GLU A 146 4.58 14.56 -10.32
N ILE A 147 3.43 13.90 -10.52
CA ILE A 147 2.78 13.81 -11.84
C ILE A 147 2.42 15.20 -12.35
N PHE A 148 1.95 16.08 -11.46
CA PHE A 148 1.54 17.43 -11.82
C PHE A 148 2.75 18.29 -12.23
N ASN A 149 3.86 18.19 -11.49
CA ASN A 149 5.12 18.87 -11.81
C ASN A 149 5.65 18.42 -13.18
N LEU A 150 5.72 17.10 -13.39
CA LEU A 150 6.23 16.51 -14.63
C LEU A 150 5.39 16.88 -15.86
N LYS A 151 4.06 16.97 -15.72
CA LYS A 151 3.17 17.24 -16.87
C LYS A 151 2.94 18.72 -17.16
N HIS A 152 3.00 19.56 -16.14
CA HIS A 152 2.56 20.95 -16.27
C HIS A 152 3.65 21.97 -15.92
N GLY A 153 4.83 21.54 -15.46
CA GLY A 153 5.90 22.45 -15.05
C GLY A 153 5.47 23.38 -13.91
N ILE A 154 4.53 22.92 -13.08
CA ILE A 154 4.01 23.66 -11.94
C ILE A 154 4.84 23.27 -10.73
N GLU A 155 5.36 24.24 -9.98
CA GLU A 155 6.13 23.95 -8.76
C GLU A 155 5.15 23.60 -7.63
N THR A 156 5.22 22.40 -7.07
CA THR A 156 4.42 22.02 -5.90
C THR A 156 5.08 22.35 -4.57
N ASP A 157 6.36 22.67 -4.57
CA ASP A 157 7.06 23.12 -3.38
C ASP A 157 6.60 24.54 -3.02
N LEU A 158 5.77 24.65 -1.99
CA LEU A 158 5.19 25.91 -1.54
C LEU A 158 6.26 26.94 -1.16
N SER A 159 7.44 26.50 -0.74
CA SER A 159 8.54 27.41 -0.35
C SER A 159 9.12 28.20 -1.51
N LYS A 160 8.95 27.70 -2.75
CA LYS A 160 9.46 28.33 -3.97
C LYS A 160 8.41 29.17 -4.69
N ILE A 161 7.15 29.08 -4.26
CA ILE A 161 6.06 29.86 -4.82
C ILE A 161 6.09 31.24 -4.16
N SER A 162 6.54 32.23 -4.92
CA SER A 162 6.48 33.64 -4.52
C SER A 162 5.34 34.32 -5.28
N LEU A 163 4.29 34.72 -4.57
CA LEU A 163 3.19 35.52 -5.11
C LEU A 163 3.26 36.92 -4.53
N THR A 164 3.16 37.94 -5.37
CA THR A 164 3.02 39.34 -4.92
C THR A 164 1.56 39.66 -4.63
N ASP A 165 1.29 40.74 -3.88
CA ASP A 165 -0.08 41.20 -3.61
C ASP A 165 -0.87 41.49 -4.90
N LYS A 166 -0.18 41.92 -5.96
CA LYS A 166 -0.78 42.13 -7.28
C LYS A 166 -1.20 40.82 -7.93
N ASP A 167 -0.36 39.78 -7.86
CA ASP A 167 -0.68 38.45 -8.37
C ASP A 167 -1.90 37.87 -7.65
N ILE A 168 -2.02 38.10 -6.35
CA ILE A 168 -3.17 37.67 -5.55
C ILE A 168 -4.46 38.32 -6.04
N GLN A 169 -4.47 39.64 -6.24
CA GLN A 169 -5.66 40.35 -6.74
C GLN A 169 -6.02 39.91 -8.17
N ASP A 170 -5.02 39.71 -9.03
CA ASP A 170 -5.25 39.20 -10.38
C ASP A 170 -5.79 37.77 -10.37
N ILE A 171 -5.31 36.91 -9.47
CA ILE A 171 -5.83 35.54 -9.30
C ILE A 171 -7.29 35.57 -8.86
N VAL A 172 -7.66 36.44 -7.91
CA VAL A 172 -9.04 36.58 -7.44
C VAL A 172 -9.97 36.97 -8.60
N THR A 173 -9.60 38.00 -9.36
CA THR A 173 -10.43 38.48 -10.49
C THR A 173 -10.49 37.49 -11.65
N LYS A 174 -9.36 36.86 -12.00
CA LYS A 174 -9.30 35.85 -13.08
C LYS A 174 -9.97 34.55 -12.70
N LYS A 175 -9.97 34.11 -11.43
CA LYS A 175 -10.62 32.86 -10.99
C LYS A 175 -12.12 32.85 -11.30
N GLU A 176 -12.77 34.01 -11.23
CA GLU A 176 -14.19 34.13 -11.53
C GLU A 176 -14.49 33.88 -13.02
N LYS A 177 -13.62 34.36 -13.90
CA LYS A 177 -13.74 34.27 -15.37
C LYS A 177 -13.16 32.99 -15.96
N HIS A 178 -12.03 32.55 -15.43
CA HIS A 178 -11.21 31.45 -15.90
C HIS A 178 -11.11 30.45 -14.73
N GLY A 179 -11.79 29.31 -14.84
CA GLY A 179 -11.88 28.37 -13.71
C GLY A 179 -10.52 27.94 -13.13
N LEU A 180 -10.55 27.47 -11.88
CA LEU A 180 -9.40 27.09 -11.03
C LEU A 180 -8.17 26.50 -11.76
N ARG A 181 -8.39 25.53 -12.65
CA ARG A 181 -7.29 24.83 -13.36
C ARG A 181 -6.52 25.73 -14.32
N ARG A 182 -7.21 26.68 -14.97
CA ARG A 182 -6.60 27.55 -15.96
C ARG A 182 -5.72 28.59 -15.29
N VAL A 183 -6.20 29.18 -14.19
CA VAL A 183 -5.41 30.10 -13.35
C VAL A 183 -4.20 29.40 -12.75
N ALA A 184 -4.36 28.18 -12.23
CA ALA A 184 -3.26 27.37 -11.72
C ALA A 184 -2.14 27.16 -12.76
N GLN A 185 -2.50 26.93 -14.03
CA GLN A 185 -1.54 26.76 -15.11
C GLN A 185 -0.85 28.07 -15.50
N GLU A 186 -1.60 29.17 -15.57
CA GLU A 186 -1.09 30.49 -15.95
C GLU A 186 -0.04 30.99 -14.95
N TYR A 187 -0.33 30.86 -13.66
CA TYR A 187 0.58 31.28 -12.58
C TYR A 187 1.57 30.19 -12.17
N LYS A 188 1.54 29.02 -12.82
CA LYS A 188 2.37 27.85 -12.51
C LYS A 188 2.33 27.46 -11.02
N ILE A 189 1.15 27.49 -10.41
CA ILE A 189 0.93 27.15 -8.99
C ILE A 189 -0.09 26.01 -8.82
N PRO A 190 -0.04 25.23 -7.74
CA PRO A 190 -1.01 24.16 -7.50
C PRO A 190 -2.44 24.69 -7.36
N VAL A 191 -3.42 23.90 -7.84
CA VAL A 191 -4.85 24.27 -7.77
C VAL A 191 -5.31 24.54 -6.33
N SER A 192 -4.77 23.81 -5.35
CA SER A 192 -5.06 24.02 -3.93
C SER A 192 -4.62 25.40 -3.43
N VAL A 193 -3.51 25.94 -3.95
CA VAL A 193 -3.03 27.28 -3.60
C VAL A 193 -3.97 28.35 -4.16
N VAL A 194 -4.39 28.21 -5.42
CA VAL A 194 -5.40 29.10 -6.01
C VAL A 194 -6.70 29.08 -5.22
N ASP A 195 -7.12 27.90 -4.75
CA ASP A 195 -8.34 27.77 -3.96
C ASP A 195 -8.22 28.40 -2.56
N TYR A 196 -7.04 28.31 -1.96
CA TYR A 196 -6.73 28.95 -0.69
C TYR A 196 -6.69 30.48 -0.79
N VAL A 197 -5.99 31.02 -1.80
CA VAL A 197 -5.78 32.46 -1.98
C VAL A 197 -7.08 33.19 -2.36
N ALA A 198 -7.93 32.55 -3.16
CA ALA A 198 -9.15 33.16 -3.65
C ALA A 198 -10.35 32.24 -3.40
N PRO A 199 -10.84 32.06 -2.16
CA PRO A 199 -11.91 31.10 -1.87
C PRO A 199 -13.14 31.34 -2.75
N ILE A 200 -13.81 30.27 -3.19
CA ILE A 200 -15.00 30.38 -4.03
C ILE A 200 -16.09 31.12 -3.23
N GLN A 201 -16.70 32.14 -3.85
CA GLN A 201 -17.81 32.87 -3.25
C GLN A 201 -18.94 31.91 -2.81
N GLN A 202 -19.48 32.11 -1.61
CA GLN A 202 -20.50 31.24 -1.01
C GLN A 202 -21.75 31.08 -1.90
N ALA A 203 -22.13 32.13 -2.63
CA ALA A 203 -23.24 32.07 -3.59
C ALA A 203 -23.00 31.01 -4.69
N LYS A 204 -21.80 31.00 -5.27
CA LYS A 204 -21.39 30.02 -6.30
C LYS A 204 -21.26 28.61 -5.72
N VAL A 205 -20.85 28.47 -4.47
CA VAL A 205 -20.86 27.18 -3.76
C VAL A 205 -22.30 26.66 -3.61
N ALA A 206 -23.25 27.53 -3.26
CA ALA A 206 -24.67 27.17 -3.15
C ALA A 206 -25.27 26.78 -4.52
N GLU A 207 -24.91 27.47 -5.60
CA GLU A 207 -25.29 27.07 -6.96
C GLU A 207 -24.74 25.70 -7.34
N LEU A 208 -23.45 25.45 -7.07
CA LEU A 208 -22.83 24.15 -7.32
C LEU A 208 -23.52 23.05 -6.50
N ALA A 209 -23.86 23.31 -5.24
CA ALA A 209 -24.64 22.37 -4.42
C ALA A 209 -26.01 22.07 -5.04
N LYS A 210 -26.73 23.07 -5.56
CA LYS A 210 -28.00 22.89 -6.29
C LYS A 210 -27.81 22.04 -7.55
N THR A 211 -26.76 22.31 -8.34
CA THR A 211 -26.48 21.51 -9.55
C THR A 211 -26.13 20.06 -9.19
N TYR A 212 -25.38 19.85 -8.11
CA TYR A 212 -25.04 18.53 -7.62
C TYR A 212 -26.29 17.77 -7.15
N ALA A 213 -27.18 18.42 -6.39
CA ALA A 213 -28.46 17.83 -5.99
C ALA A 213 -29.33 17.47 -7.20
N LYS A 214 -29.31 18.27 -8.28
CA LYS A 214 -30.01 17.93 -9.54
C LYS A 214 -29.41 16.68 -10.19
N ILE A 215 -28.08 16.54 -10.20
CA ILE A 215 -27.38 15.35 -10.70
C ILE A 215 -27.72 14.12 -9.84
N GLN A 216 -27.79 14.28 -8.52
CA GLN A 216 -28.17 13.20 -7.61
C GLN A 216 -29.58 12.67 -7.89
N LYS A 217 -30.54 13.56 -8.16
CA LYS A 217 -31.91 13.16 -8.56
C LYS A 217 -31.98 12.38 -9.87
N GLN A 218 -30.94 12.44 -10.70
CA GLN A 218 -30.85 11.68 -11.95
C GLN A 218 -30.21 10.30 -11.75
N TRP A 219 -29.72 9.97 -10.55
CA TRP A 219 -29.15 8.67 -10.28
C TRP A 219 -30.25 7.62 -10.17
N ASN A 220 -29.97 6.44 -10.71
CA ASN A 220 -30.82 5.26 -10.50
C ASN A 220 -30.54 4.64 -9.12
N ASN A 221 -31.49 3.89 -8.55
CA ASN A 221 -31.34 3.26 -7.23
C ASN A 221 -30.03 2.48 -7.05
N ARG A 222 -29.58 1.78 -8.10
CA ARG A 222 -28.31 1.02 -8.07
C ARG A 222 -27.08 1.93 -7.94
N GLU A 223 -27.09 3.09 -8.58
CA GLU A 223 -25.97 4.04 -8.51
C GLU A 223 -25.91 4.70 -7.13
N GLU A 224 -27.05 5.05 -6.56
CA GLU A 224 -27.16 5.60 -5.21
C GLU A 224 -26.62 4.62 -4.16
N GLN A 225 -27.09 3.36 -4.19
CA GLN A 225 -26.57 2.30 -3.32
C GLN A 225 -25.05 2.12 -3.49
N GLY A 226 -24.54 2.08 -4.72
CA GLY A 226 -23.11 1.96 -4.96
C GLY A 226 -22.28 3.14 -4.43
N LYS A 227 -22.85 4.35 -4.37
CA LYS A 227 -22.20 5.52 -3.77
C LYS A 227 -22.18 5.45 -2.24
N ILE A 228 -23.29 5.04 -1.63
CA ILE A 228 -23.41 4.83 -0.19
C ILE A 228 -22.43 3.75 0.27
N GLU A 229 -22.37 2.61 -0.42
CA GLU A 229 -21.40 1.57 -0.10
C GLU A 229 -19.96 2.08 -0.23
N ARG A 230 -19.67 2.90 -1.25
CA ARG A 230 -18.34 3.49 -1.43
C ARG A 230 -17.99 4.45 -0.29
N THR A 231 -18.94 5.25 0.21
CA THR A 231 -18.68 6.14 1.35
C THR A 231 -18.43 5.34 2.62
N VAL A 232 -19.26 4.32 2.88
CA VAL A 232 -19.08 3.42 4.04
C VAL A 232 -17.72 2.72 3.99
N ARG A 233 -17.33 2.15 2.83
CA ARG A 233 -16.01 1.52 2.69
C ARG A 233 -14.86 2.50 2.91
N LYS A 234 -15.00 3.76 2.47
CA LYS A 234 -13.98 4.79 2.73
C LYS A 234 -13.89 5.15 4.21
N GLU A 235 -15.00 5.22 4.91
CA GLU A 235 -15.03 5.50 6.36
C GLU A 235 -14.44 4.34 7.15
N GLN A 236 -14.80 3.10 6.81
CA GLN A 236 -14.19 1.90 7.39
C GLN A 236 -12.66 1.93 7.26
N VAL A 237 -12.14 2.25 6.08
CA VAL A 237 -10.68 2.36 5.84
C VAL A 237 -10.03 3.51 6.63
N LYS A 238 -10.75 4.58 6.98
CA LYS A 238 -10.19 5.65 7.83
C LYS A 238 -10.03 5.23 9.29
N HIS A 239 -10.82 4.26 9.73
CA HIS A 239 -10.80 3.75 11.11
C HIS A 239 -9.94 2.49 11.27
N LEU A 240 -9.43 1.95 10.16
CA LEU A 240 -8.43 0.88 10.13
C LEU A 240 -7.03 1.48 10.07
#